data_AF-A0A7S2NAL5-F1
#
_entry.id   AF-A0A7S2NAL5-F1
#
_cell.length_a   1.000
_cell.length_b   1.000
_cell.length_c   1.000
_cell.angle_alpha   90.00
_cell.angle_beta   90.00
_cell.angle_gamma   90.00
#
_symmetry.space_group_name_H-M   'P 1'
#
loop_
_entity.id
_entity.type
_entity.pdbx_description
1 polymer ?
#
loop_
_entity_poly.entity_id
_entity_poly.type
_entity_poly.pdbx_seq_one_letter_code
_entity_poly.pdbx_strand_id
1 'polypeptide(L)'
;SPVLYPERVLLLGLGAGTVPSALRALRRPVVADVIEVNKQVVLAAARGFKYDPKRGPRGRTIVVDAVAHLRNAAPADGYDVVLHDLYNGTNHALTREVLLHIRDRWLRGDGR
;
A
#
# COMPACT_ATOMS: atom_id res chain seq x y z
N SER A 1 -14.06 -9.90 15.47
CA SER A 1 -12.86 -10.20 16.28
C SER A 1 -11.68 -9.64 15.55
N PRO A 2 -10.77 -8.90 16.20
CA PRO A 2 -9.71 -8.20 15.47
C PRO A 2 -8.94 -9.17 14.58
N VAL A 3 -8.63 -8.74 13.35
CA VAL A 3 -7.72 -9.46 12.46
C VAL A 3 -6.37 -9.55 13.16
N LEU A 4 -6.08 -10.71 13.78
CA LEU A 4 -4.81 -10.95 14.46
C LEU A 4 -3.64 -11.01 13.47
N TYR A 5 -3.95 -11.24 12.18
CA TYR A 5 -3.00 -11.53 11.13
C TYR A 5 -3.51 -11.06 9.75
N PRO A 6 -3.05 -9.92 9.22
CA PRO A 6 -3.51 -9.46 7.92
C PRO A 6 -2.99 -10.37 6.81
N GLU A 7 -3.81 -10.56 5.79
CA GLU A 7 -3.53 -11.32 4.56
C GLU A 7 -3.37 -10.37 3.37
N ARG A 8 -4.09 -9.23 3.36
CA ARG A 8 -4.03 -8.21 2.32
C ARG A 8 -3.73 -6.85 2.92
N VAL A 9 -2.59 -6.28 2.55
CA VAL A 9 -2.14 -4.97 2.99
C VAL A 9 -1.95 -4.06 1.79
N LEU A 10 -2.50 -2.85 1.85
CA LEU A 10 -2.20 -1.79 0.89
C LEU A 10 -1.28 -0.76 1.54
N LEU A 11 -0.23 -0.38 0.84
CA LEU A 11 0.67 0.69 1.25
C LEU A 11 0.56 1.86 0.27
N LEU A 12 0.30 3.04 0.79
CA LEU A 12 0.28 4.30 0.05
C LEU A 12 1.60 5.02 0.28
N GLY A 13 2.48 5.00 -0.72
CA GLY A 13 3.89 5.39 -0.62
C GLY A 13 4.80 4.17 -0.46
N LEU A 14 5.95 4.18 -1.14
CA LEU A 14 6.93 3.10 -1.10
C LEU A 14 8.07 3.35 -0.11
N GLY A 15 8.60 4.58 -0.09
CA GLY A 15 9.88 4.87 0.56
C GLY A 15 11.01 3.98 0.04
N ALA A 16 11.77 3.36 0.94
CA ALA A 16 12.82 2.38 0.59
C ALA A 16 12.29 0.99 0.23
N GLY A 17 10.98 0.73 0.38
CA GLY A 17 10.39 -0.60 0.14
C GLY A 17 10.62 -1.61 1.26
N THR A 18 11.10 -1.19 2.44
CA THR A 18 11.39 -2.06 3.58
C THR A 18 10.14 -2.76 4.12
N VAL A 19 9.08 -2.01 4.42
CA VAL A 19 7.82 -2.56 4.95
C VAL A 19 7.17 -3.57 3.98
N PRO A 20 6.93 -3.24 2.69
CA PRO A 20 6.33 -4.22 1.78
C PRO A 20 7.26 -5.42 1.55
N SER A 21 8.58 -5.25 1.53
CA SER A 21 9.52 -6.38 1.45
C SER A 21 9.39 -7.32 2.64
N ALA A 22 9.35 -6.77 3.87
CA ALA A 22 9.21 -7.54 5.09
C ALA A 22 7.89 -8.33 5.12
N LEU A 23 6.77 -7.67 4.82
CA LEU A 23 5.46 -8.33 4.75
C LEU A 23 5.45 -9.48 3.74
N ARG A 24 5.98 -9.25 2.54
CA ARG A 24 6.05 -10.27 1.48
C ARG A 24 6.96 -11.44 1.86
N ALA A 25 7.95 -11.23 2.73
CA ALA A 25 8.92 -12.24 3.16
C ALA A 25 8.44 -13.09 4.35
N LEU A 26 7.32 -12.73 4.99
CA LEU A 26 6.73 -13.54 6.06
C LEU A 26 6.42 -14.96 5.57
N ARG A 27 6.61 -15.95 6.46
CA ARG A 27 6.31 -17.35 6.16
C ARG A 27 4.83 -17.52 5.82
N ARG A 28 3.94 -16.85 6.57
CA ARG A 28 2.51 -16.76 6.24
C ARG A 28 2.34 -15.92 4.97
N PRO A 29 1.52 -16.36 4.00
CA PRO A 29 1.21 -15.56 2.82
C PRO A 29 0.57 -14.23 3.21
N VAL A 30 1.21 -13.14 2.77
CA VAL A 30 0.67 -11.78 2.83
C VAL A 30 0.83 -11.17 1.44
N VAL A 31 -0.27 -10.66 0.90
CA VAL A 31 -0.29 -9.83 -0.30
C VAL A 31 -0.09 -8.39 0.16
N ALA A 32 1.06 -7.81 -0.16
CA ALA A 32 1.33 -6.40 0.13
C ALA A 32 1.40 -5.64 -1.20
N ASP A 33 0.36 -4.90 -1.51
CA ASP A 33 0.32 -4.01 -2.68
C ASP A 33 0.81 -2.61 -2.29
N VAL A 34 1.49 -1.94 -3.21
CA VAL A 34 2.04 -0.60 -3.00
C VAL A 34 1.57 0.32 -4.11
N ILE A 35 1.14 1.53 -3.76
CA ILE A 35 0.92 2.63 -4.70
C ILE A 35 1.99 3.68 -4.46
N GLU A 36 2.78 3.97 -5.49
CA GLU A 36 3.86 4.96 -5.43
C GLU A 36 3.73 5.93 -6.59
N VAL A 37 3.80 7.24 -6.34
CA VAL A 37 3.64 8.24 -7.41
C VAL A 37 4.91 8.38 -8.25
N ASN A 38 6.09 8.19 -7.64
CA ASN A 38 7.37 8.48 -8.25
C ASN A 38 8.10 7.21 -8.69
N LYS A 39 8.14 6.97 -10.01
CA LYS A 39 8.91 5.87 -10.61
C LYS A 39 10.38 5.84 -10.19
N GLN A 40 11.01 6.99 -9.97
CA GLN A 40 12.41 7.05 -9.56
C GLN A 40 12.62 6.53 -8.14
N VAL A 41 11.64 6.70 -7.24
CA VAL A 41 11.67 6.09 -5.90
C VAL A 41 11.63 4.57 -6.00
N VAL A 42 10.77 4.01 -6.86
CA VAL A 42 10.73 2.56 -7.12
C VAL A 42 12.07 2.04 -7.64
N LEU A 43 12.68 2.74 -8.58
CA LEU A 43 13.98 2.35 -9.14
C LEU A 43 15.12 2.48 -8.12
N ALA A 44 15.09 3.52 -7.28
CA ALA A 44 16.06 3.70 -6.20
C ALA A 44 15.93 2.60 -5.14
N ALA A 45 14.69 2.26 -4.73
CA ALA A 45 14.41 1.15 -3.83
C ALA A 45 14.91 -0.19 -4.38
N ALA A 46 14.67 -0.46 -5.67
CA ALA A 46 15.14 -1.68 -6.32
C ALA A 46 16.67 -1.80 -6.34
N ARG A 47 17.37 -0.70 -6.68
CA ARG A 47 18.84 -0.69 -6.73
C ARG A 47 19.50 -0.68 -5.35
N GLY A 48 19.02 0.16 -4.44
CA GLY A 48 19.66 0.41 -3.15
C GLY A 48 19.22 -0.56 -2.05
N PHE A 49 17.98 -1.04 -2.10
CA PHE A 49 17.36 -1.83 -1.03
C PHE A 49 16.88 -3.21 -1.51
N LYS A 50 17.20 -3.59 -2.75
CA LYS A 50 16.80 -4.88 -3.37
C LYS A 50 15.28 -5.09 -3.38
N TYR A 51 14.51 -4.00 -3.44
CA TYR A 51 13.07 -4.06 -3.55
C TYR A 51 12.64 -4.70 -4.88
N ASP A 52 11.77 -5.71 -4.81
CA ASP A 52 11.13 -6.29 -5.99
C ASP A 52 9.72 -5.68 -6.18
N PRO A 53 9.49 -4.88 -7.24
CA PRO A 53 8.20 -4.25 -7.48
C PRO A 53 7.10 -5.22 -7.94
N LYS A 54 7.42 -6.47 -8.33
CA LYS A 54 6.46 -7.46 -8.85
C LYS A 54 6.74 -8.86 -8.28
N ARG A 55 6.51 -9.04 -6.99
CA ARG A 55 6.82 -10.29 -6.28
C ARG A 55 5.73 -11.37 -6.42
N GLY A 56 5.24 -11.57 -7.64
CA GLY A 56 4.23 -12.57 -8.00
C GLY A 56 2.99 -12.51 -7.10
N PRO A 57 2.56 -13.64 -6.50
CA PRO A 57 1.34 -13.68 -5.66
C PRO A 57 1.48 -12.92 -4.34
N ARG A 58 2.68 -12.41 -3.99
CA ARG A 58 2.92 -11.63 -2.77
C ARG A 58 2.60 -10.14 -2.95
N GLY A 59 2.15 -9.71 -4.13
CA GLY A 59 1.70 -8.35 -4.39
C GLY A 59 2.58 -7.58 -5.38
N ARG A 60 2.14 -6.37 -5.70
CA ARG A 60 2.70 -5.54 -6.78
C ARG A 60 2.87 -4.08 -6.36
N THR A 61 3.67 -3.36 -7.13
CA THR A 61 3.79 -1.89 -7.08
C THR A 61 3.08 -1.30 -8.27
N ILE A 62 2.19 -0.35 -8.02
CA ILE A 62 1.47 0.41 -9.03
C ILE A 62 2.01 1.84 -8.99
N VAL A 63 2.50 2.32 -10.12
CA VAL A 63 3.09 3.66 -10.21
C VAL A 63 2.04 4.66 -10.66
N VAL A 64 1.33 5.27 -9.70
CA VAL A 64 0.22 6.22 -9.92
C VAL A 64 0.07 7.15 -8.72
N ASP A 65 -0.63 8.28 -8.89
CA ASP A 65 -1.05 9.11 -7.77
C ASP A 65 -2.05 8.35 -6.88
N ALA A 66 -1.73 8.24 -5.58
CA ALA A 66 -2.53 7.46 -4.64
C ALA A 66 -3.93 8.03 -4.45
N VAL A 67 -4.08 9.35 -4.30
CA VAL A 67 -5.39 9.97 -4.03
C VAL A 67 -6.31 9.83 -5.24
N ALA A 68 -5.79 10.08 -6.44
CA ALA A 68 -6.53 9.87 -7.68
C ALA A 68 -6.88 8.39 -7.88
N HIS A 69 -5.97 7.46 -7.59
CA HIS A 69 -6.25 6.03 -7.69
C HIS A 69 -7.35 5.59 -6.72
N LEU A 70 -7.28 6.04 -5.45
CA LEU A 70 -8.29 5.73 -4.44
C LEU A 70 -9.68 6.21 -4.84
N ARG A 71 -9.79 7.39 -5.47
CA ARG A 71 -11.06 7.99 -5.90
C ARG A 71 -11.68 7.31 -7.13
N ASN A 72 -10.84 6.88 -8.07
CA ASN A 72 -11.28 6.41 -9.38
C ASN A 72 -11.34 4.88 -9.51
N ALA A 73 -10.84 4.15 -8.53
CA ALA A 73 -10.86 2.70 -8.50
C ALA A 73 -11.45 2.17 -7.18
N ALA A 74 -11.76 0.88 -7.18
CA ALA A 74 -12.03 0.12 -5.98
C ALA A 74 -11.36 -1.25 -6.12
N PRO A 75 -10.81 -1.81 -5.03
CA PRO A 75 -10.31 -3.17 -5.07
C PRO A 75 -11.48 -4.15 -5.21
N ALA A 76 -11.26 -5.27 -5.92
CA ALA A 76 -12.25 -6.35 -5.99
C ALA A 76 -12.48 -6.97 -4.60
N ASP A 77 -11.38 -7.19 -3.87
CA ASP A 77 -11.38 -7.58 -2.46
C ASP A 77 -10.67 -6.51 -1.64
N GLY A 78 -11.38 -5.95 -0.65
CA GLY A 78 -10.82 -4.97 0.27
C GLY A 78 -9.58 -5.47 1.03
N TYR A 79 -8.85 -4.55 1.63
CA TYR A 79 -7.64 -4.81 2.41
C TYR A 79 -7.95 -4.95 3.90
N ASP A 80 -7.17 -5.77 4.60
CA ASP A 80 -7.19 -5.82 6.07
C ASP A 80 -6.65 -4.55 6.69
N VAL A 81 -5.60 -4.03 6.06
CA VAL A 81 -4.82 -2.91 6.58
C VAL A 81 -4.47 -1.99 5.42
N VAL A 82 -4.71 -0.69 5.60
CA VAL A 82 -4.14 0.36 4.74
C VAL A 82 -3.11 1.14 5.54
N LEU A 83 -1.84 1.04 5.14
CA LEU A 83 -0.75 1.86 5.66
C LEU A 83 -0.52 3.04 4.72
N HIS A 84 -0.36 4.25 5.24
CA HIS A 84 0.01 5.41 4.42
C HIS A 84 1.26 6.10 4.96
N ASP A 85 2.16 6.45 4.04
CA ASP A 85 3.35 7.27 4.27
C ASP A 85 3.43 8.36 3.19
N LEU A 86 2.26 8.88 2.78
CA LEU A 86 2.18 9.91 1.75
C LEU A 86 2.64 11.26 2.30
N TYR A 87 3.75 11.74 1.76
CA TYR A 87 4.34 13.04 2.08
C TYR A 87 4.42 13.92 0.82
N ASN A 88 3.95 15.17 0.92
CA ASN A 88 4.00 16.13 -0.19
C ASN A 88 4.86 17.38 0.11
N GLY A 89 5.71 17.34 1.13
CA GLY A 89 6.61 18.45 1.49
C GLY A 89 6.03 19.49 2.44
N THR A 90 4.70 19.61 2.57
CA THR A 90 4.08 20.67 3.38
C THR A 90 2.87 20.21 4.20
N ASN A 91 2.25 19.07 3.90
CA ASN A 91 1.18 18.44 4.68
C ASN A 91 1.15 16.91 4.47
N HIS A 92 0.48 16.18 5.38
CA HIS A 92 0.09 14.79 5.09
C HIS A 92 -0.88 14.81 3.91
N ALA A 93 -0.62 14.04 2.85
CA ALA A 93 -1.40 14.13 1.61
C ALA A 93 -2.87 13.67 1.74
N LEU A 94 -3.26 13.13 2.90
CA LEU A 94 -4.60 12.60 3.15
C LEU A 94 -5.47 13.60 3.90
N THR A 95 -6.64 13.89 3.33
CA THR A 95 -7.72 14.63 4.00
C THR A 95 -8.66 13.66 4.72
N ARG A 96 -9.53 14.20 5.59
CA ARG A 96 -10.57 13.40 6.27
C ARG A 96 -11.47 12.68 5.26
N GLU A 97 -11.83 13.31 4.15
CA GLU A 97 -12.64 12.69 3.11
C GLU A 97 -11.93 11.47 2.50
N VAL A 98 -10.62 11.56 2.26
CA VAL A 98 -9.86 10.42 1.72
C VAL A 98 -9.78 9.28 2.75
N LEU A 99 -9.58 9.58 4.03
CA LEU A 99 -9.58 8.57 5.09
C LEU A 99 -10.93 7.85 5.22
N LEU A 100 -12.04 8.59 5.16
CA LEU A 100 -13.38 7.99 5.14
C LEU A 100 -13.63 7.14 3.89
N HIS A 101 -13.16 7.60 2.74
CA HIS A 101 -13.25 6.84 1.50
C HIS A 101 -12.45 5.53 1.56
N ILE A 102 -11.25 5.55 2.16
CA ILE A 102 -10.47 4.33 2.42
C ILE A 102 -11.26 3.37 3.32
N ARG A 103 -11.80 3.88 4.44
CA ARG A 103 -12.60 3.07 5.36
C ARG A 103 -13.79 2.41 4.67
N ASP A 104 -14.53 3.16 3.86
CA ASP A 104 -15.81 2.71 3.31
C ASP A 104 -15.66 1.89 2.03
N ARG A 105 -14.54 2.02 1.30
CA ARG A 105 -14.39 1.44 -0.05
C ARG A 105 -13.16 0.55 -0.23
N TRP A 106 -12.15 0.68 0.63
CA TRP A 106 -10.86 0.01 0.47
C TRP A 106 -10.57 -1.00 1.58
N LEU A 107 -11.15 -0.85 2.77
CA LEU A 107 -11.05 -1.83 3.84
C LEU A 107 -12.11 -2.93 3.70
N ARG A 108 -11.77 -4.15 4.10
CA ARG A 108 -12.74 -5.24 4.30
C ARG A 108 -13.23 -5.25 5.75
N GLY A 109 -14.54 -5.45 5.96
CA GLY A 109 -15.11 -5.73 7.28
C GLY A 109 -14.60 -4.83 8.41
N ASP A 110 -13.89 -5.43 9.37
CA ASP A 110 -13.29 -4.77 10.53
C ASP A 110 -11.81 -4.37 10.34
N GLY A 111 -11.40 -4.14 9.09
CA GLY A 111 -10.06 -3.68 8.71
C GLY A 111 -9.61 -2.38 9.40
N ARG A 112 -8.33 -2.06 9.22
CA ARG A 112 -7.63 -0.96 9.92
C ARG A 112 -6.90 -0.01 8.99
#